data_AF-A0A850PDN1-F1
#
_entry.id   AF-A0A850PDN1-F1
#
_cell.length_a   1.000
_cell.length_b   1.000
_cell.length_c   1.000
_cell.angle_alpha   90.00
_cell.angle_beta   90.00
_cell.angle_gamma   90.00
#
_symmetry.space_group_name_H-M   'P 1'
#
loop_
_entity.id
_entity.type
_entity.pdbx_description
1 polymer ?
#
loop_
_entity_poly.entity_id
_entity_poly.type
_entity_poly.pdbx_seq_one_letter_code
_entity_poly.pdbx_strand_id
1 'polypeptide(L)' 'MTTVEDQAPAKINLYLHVNGRRADRYHLLDNLAVFADAADGLRA' A
#
# COMPACT_ATOMS: atom_id res chain seq x y z
N MET A 1 18.28 24.95 7.26
CA MET A 1 17.86 23.61 6.81
C MET A 1 16.39 23.72 6.46
N THR A 2 16.02 23.46 5.21
CA THR A 2 14.63 23.59 4.76
C THR A 2 13.89 22.30 5.08
N THR A 3 12.76 22.40 5.76
CA THR A 3 11.87 21.26 6.00
C THR A 3 11.26 20.79 4.68
N VAL A 4 11.26 19.48 4.45
CA VAL A 4 10.54 18.84 3.34
C VAL A 4 9.22 18.29 3.87
N GLU A 5 8.13 18.55 3.17
CA GLU A 5 6.80 18.04 3.47
C GLU A 5 6.29 17.19 2.30
N ASP A 6 5.62 16.07 2.60
CA ASP A 6 5.06 15.15 1.60
C ASP A 6 3.76 14.51 2.11
N GLN A 7 3.01 13.86 1.21
CA GLN A 7 1.79 13.10 1.54
C GLN A 7 1.98 11.63 1.21
N ALA A 8 1.64 10.75 2.16
CA ALA A 8 1.66 9.30 1.99
C ALA A 8 0.21 8.78 1.82
N PRO A 9 -0.31 8.66 0.59
CA PRO A 9 -1.69 8.25 0.35
C PRO A 9 -1.94 6.80 0.77
N ALA A 10 -3.06 6.59 1.44
CA ALA A 10 -3.58 5.27 1.77
C ALA A 10 -4.05 4.56 0.51
N LYS A 11 -3.99 3.23 0.52
CA LYS A 11 -4.52 2.39 -0.54
C LYS A 11 -5.65 1.52 -0.04
N ILE A 12 -6.58 1.21 -0.94
CA ILE A 12 -7.59 0.17 -0.77
C ILE A 12 -7.39 -0.90 -1.83
N ASN A 13 -7.57 -2.16 -1.45
CA ASN A 13 -7.68 -3.25 -2.41
C ASN A 13 -9.16 -3.39 -2.77
N LEU A 14 -9.53 -3.08 -4.01
CA LEU A 14 -10.91 -3.29 -4.50
C LEU A 14 -11.18 -4.77 -4.80
N TYR A 15 -10.12 -5.54 -5.01
CA TYR A 15 -10.16 -6.99 -5.12
C TYR A 15 -8.87 -7.57 -4.54
N LEU A 16 -8.99 -8.69 -3.83
CA LEU A 16 -7.85 -9.44 -3.31
C LEU A 16 -8.20 -10.94 -3.28
N HIS A 17 -7.38 -11.73 -3.95
CA HIS A 17 -7.49 -13.18 -3.97
C HIS A 17 -6.15 -13.83 -3.63
N VAL A 18 -6.20 -14.84 -2.76
CA VAL A 18 -5.06 -15.61 -2.30
C VAL A 18 -4.95 -16.87 -3.15
N ASN A 19 -3.92 -16.95 -3.99
CA ASN A 19 -3.74 -18.00 -4.99
C ASN A 19 -2.86 -19.17 -4.54
N GLY A 20 -2.27 -19.10 -3.34
CA GLY A 20 -1.43 -20.17 -2.80
C GLY A 20 -0.39 -19.68 -1.82
N ARG A 21 0.40 -20.62 -1.27
CA ARG A 21 1.45 -20.35 -0.30
C ARG A 21 2.84 -20.55 -0.92
N ARG A 22 3.73 -19.59 -0.70
CA ARG A 22 5.12 -19.60 -1.14
C ARG A 22 6.02 -20.27 -0.11
N ALA A 23 7.21 -20.71 -0.55
CA ALA A 23 8.22 -21.31 0.34
C ALA A 23 8.77 -20.35 1.40
N ASP A 24 8.73 -19.04 1.14
CA ASP A 24 9.13 -17.96 2.05
C ASP A 24 8.07 -17.61 3.11
N ARG A 25 7.00 -18.41 3.21
CA ARG A 25 5.85 -18.25 4.12
C ARG A 25 4.90 -17.10 3.78
N TYR A 26 5.07 -16.42 2.65
CA TYR A 26 4.07 -15.50 2.11
C TYR A 26 3.05 -16.22 1.22
N HIS A 27 2.07 -15.46 0.70
CA HIS A 27 1.08 -15.93 -0.24
C HIS A 27 1.31 -15.37 -1.63
N LEU A 28 0.93 -16.12 -2.66
CA LEU A 28 0.70 -15.59 -3.99
C LEU A 28 -0.62 -14.84 -3.96
N LEU A 29 -0.62 -13.59 -4.43
CA LEU A 29 -1.80 -12.73 -4.42
C LEU A 29 -2.11 -12.28 -5.84
N ASP A 30 -3.39 -12.28 -6.18
CA ASP A 30 -3.97 -11.53 -7.27
C ASP A 30 -4.80 -10.38 -6.68
N ASN A 31 -4.60 -9.15 -7.15
CA ASN A 31 -5.02 -7.94 -6.44
C ASN A 31 -5.26 -6.79 -7.41
N LEU A 32 -6.34 -6.02 -7.17
CA LEU A 32 -6.53 -4.68 -7.72
C LEU A 32 -6.47 -3.65 -6.59
N ALA A 33 -5.36 -2.92 -6.51
CA ALA A 33 -5.16 -1.85 -5.53
C ALA A 33 -5.30 -0.47 -6.18
N VAL A 34 -5.91 0.46 -5.46
CA VAL A 34 -6.00 1.88 -5.83
C VAL A 34 -5.66 2.76 -4.63
N PHE A 35 -5.13 3.95 -4.89
CA PHE A 35 -4.95 4.97 -3.86
C PHE A 35 -6.26 5.70 -3.61
N ALA A 36 -6.53 6.00 -2.35
CA ALA A 36 -7.64 6.84 -1.92
C ALA A 36 -7.14 8.26 -1.61
N ASP A 37 -8.07 9.19 -1.45
CA ASP A 37 -7.74 10.58 -1.11
C ASP A 37 -7.24 10.74 0.34
N ALA A 38 -7.44 9.73 1.19
CA ALA A 38 -6.90 9.72 2.55
C ALA A 38 -5.38 9.52 2.54
N ALA A 39 -4.64 10.31 3.32
CA ALA A 39 -3.19 10.27 3.38
C ALA A 39 -2.65 10.63 4.77
N ASP A 40 -1.47 10.09 5.10
CA ASP A 40 -0.66 10.58 6.22
C ASP A 40 0.24 11.73 5.74
N GLY A 41 0.35 12.79 6.55
CA GLY A 41 1.29 13.88 6.29
C GLY A 41 2.69 13.58 6.85
N LEU A 42 3.71 13.68 6.01
CA LEU A 42 5.10 13.46 6.41
C LEU A 42 5.87 14.78 6.44
N ARG A 43 6.74 14.94 7.44
CA ARG A 43 7.60 16.11 7.61
C ARG A 43 8.98 15.68 8.10
N ALA A 44 10.03 16.18 7.45
CA ALA A 44 11.43 15.91 7.79
C ALA A 44 12.07 17.04 8.61
#